data_AF-A0A6A3HB80-F1
#
_entry.id   AF-A0A6A3HB80-F1
#
_cell.length_a   1.000
_cell.length_b   1.000
_cell.length_c   1.000
_cell.angle_alpha   90.00
_cell.angle_beta   90.00
_cell.angle_gamma   90.00
#
_symmetry.space_group_name_H-M   'P 1'
#
loop_
_entity.id
_entity.type
_entity.pdbx_description
1 polymer ?
#
loop_
_entity_poly.entity_id
_entity_poly.type
_entity_poly.pdbx_seq_one_letter_code
_entity_poly.pdbx_strand_id
1 'polypeptide(L)'
;ESECEEELQRLNARLRYLPPNATDLCQPADSFVIAKIKDVWSQMWNDKKIELIEDNEWQNKVRKDGSYSGKLKNPGKRFFLDLAATAVKEVNAKRDQNGINYARKAMMRCGLSLSVDGTWRTTQLFPHLLEIIKKYPEEFAGKASTTDTVADEEEVDSVDEAHEENEMAIPGVINRAGNEVLV
;
A
#
# COMPACT_ATOMS: atom_id res chain seq x y z
N GLU A 1 15.23 -3.99 -1.71
CA GLU A 1 15.80 -3.35 -0.51
C GLU A 1 17.00 -2.49 -0.85
N SER A 2 18.02 -3.05 -1.51
CA SER A 2 19.22 -2.33 -1.96
C SER A 2 18.96 -1.02 -2.70
N GLU A 3 17.90 -0.94 -3.51
CA GLU A 3 17.58 0.28 -4.27
C GLU A 3 16.98 1.42 -3.43
N CYS A 4 16.48 1.16 -2.22
CA CYS A 4 15.80 2.15 -1.37
C CYS A 4 16.31 2.17 0.08
N GLU A 5 17.47 1.56 0.35
CA GLU A 5 18.02 1.38 1.70
C GLU A 5 18.20 2.72 2.43
N GLU A 6 18.83 3.70 1.77
CA GLU A 6 19.10 5.03 2.33
C GLU A 6 17.81 5.81 2.63
N GLU A 7 16.81 5.73 1.75
CA GLU A 7 15.50 6.36 1.93
C GLU A 7 14.75 5.73 3.13
N LEU A 8 14.78 4.40 3.25
CA LEU A 8 14.17 3.69 4.37
C LEU A 8 14.83 4.04 5.71
N GLN A 9 16.16 4.09 5.75
CA GLN A 9 16.92 4.50 6.93
C GLN A 9 16.61 5.94 7.32
N ARG A 10 16.61 6.86 6.34
CA ARG A 10 16.25 8.27 6.55
C ARG A 10 14.83 8.43 7.11
N LEU A 11 13.88 7.61 6.64
CA LEU A 11 12.50 7.61 7.12
C LEU A 11 12.29 6.82 8.42
N ASN A 12 13.33 6.16 8.93
CA ASN A 12 13.23 5.17 10.01
C ASN A 12 12.09 4.17 9.75
N ALA A 13 11.98 3.73 8.49
CA ALA A 13 10.91 2.87 8.00
C ALA A 13 11.45 1.48 7.70
N ARG A 14 10.58 0.46 7.82
CA ARG A 14 10.91 -0.92 7.49
C ARG A 14 9.91 -1.48 6.48
N LEU A 15 10.41 -2.16 5.45
CA LEU A 15 9.55 -2.89 4.53
C LEU A 15 8.91 -4.09 5.23
N ARG A 16 7.65 -4.36 4.87
CA ARG A 16 6.96 -5.61 5.19
C ARG A 16 6.53 -6.27 3.90
N TYR A 17 7.07 -7.44 3.64
CA TYR A 17 6.61 -8.28 2.55
C TYR A 17 5.27 -8.90 2.89
N LEU A 18 4.35 -8.79 1.95
CA LEU A 18 3.03 -9.38 2.06
C LEU A 18 3.01 -10.66 1.22
N PRO A 19 2.24 -11.67 1.64
CA PRO A 19 2.09 -12.88 0.84
C PRO A 19 1.53 -12.53 -0.56
N PRO A 20 1.99 -13.23 -1.61
CA PRO A 20 1.51 -12.98 -2.96
C PRO A 20 -0.01 -13.22 -3.05
N ASN A 21 -0.70 -12.43 -3.88
CA ASN A 21 -2.14 -12.53 -4.14
C ASN A 21 -3.06 -12.41 -2.91
N ALA A 22 -2.64 -11.68 -1.88
CA ALA A 22 -3.41 -11.51 -0.64
C ALA A 22 -3.73 -10.04 -0.33
N THR A 23 -3.66 -9.13 -1.31
CA THR A 23 -3.80 -7.68 -1.07
C THR A 23 -5.13 -7.34 -0.42
N ASP A 24 -6.21 -8.00 -0.82
CA ASP A 24 -7.55 -7.87 -0.24
C ASP A 24 -7.65 -8.35 1.22
N LEU A 25 -6.70 -9.16 1.70
CA LEU A 25 -6.65 -9.68 3.06
C LEU A 25 -5.70 -8.92 3.97
N CYS A 26 -4.58 -8.44 3.42
CA CYS A 26 -3.49 -7.88 4.21
C CYS A 26 -3.23 -6.39 3.97
N GLN A 27 -3.68 -5.80 2.86
CA GLN A 27 -3.56 -4.37 2.62
C GLN A 27 -4.82 -3.62 3.10
N PRO A 28 -4.72 -2.79 4.15
CA PRO A 28 -5.85 -2.08 4.74
C PRO A 28 -6.68 -1.25 3.75
N ALA A 29 -6.02 -0.70 2.71
CA ALA A 29 -6.68 0.08 1.67
C ALA A 29 -7.51 -0.82 0.74
N ASP A 30 -6.94 -1.95 0.29
CA ASP A 30 -7.63 -2.87 -0.63
C ASP A 30 -8.80 -3.59 0.07
N SER A 31 -8.53 -4.09 1.27
CA SER A 31 -9.49 -4.83 2.10
C SER A 31 -10.64 -3.98 2.64
N PHE A 32 -10.59 -2.66 2.49
CA PHE A 32 -11.64 -1.76 3.01
C PHE A 32 -12.10 -0.72 2.00
N VAL A 33 -11.34 0.34 1.77
CA VAL A 33 -11.85 1.48 0.96
C VAL A 33 -12.04 1.10 -0.50
N ILE A 34 -11.09 0.35 -1.08
CA ILE A 34 -11.19 -0.13 -2.46
C ILE A 34 -12.32 -1.16 -2.58
N ALA A 35 -12.43 -2.11 -1.64
CA ALA A 35 -13.56 -3.04 -1.59
C ALA A 35 -14.90 -2.30 -1.58
N LYS A 36 -15.05 -1.24 -0.78
CA LYS A 36 -16.30 -0.45 -0.74
C LYS A 36 -16.56 0.34 -2.03
N ILE A 37 -15.52 0.81 -2.71
CA ILE A 37 -15.66 1.44 -4.04
C ILE A 37 -16.10 0.40 -5.07
N LYS A 38 -15.51 -0.81 -5.05
CA LYS A 38 -15.89 -1.94 -5.91
C LYS A 38 -17.36 -2.32 -5.70
N ASP A 39 -17.84 -2.37 -4.46
CA ASP A 39 -19.25 -2.66 -4.12
C ASP A 39 -20.19 -1.63 -4.78
N VAL A 40 -19.96 -0.33 -4.53
CA VAL A 40 -20.80 0.76 -5.07
C VAL A 40 -20.75 0.83 -6.59
N TRP A 41 -19.54 0.73 -7.15
CA TRP A 41 -19.35 0.67 -8.59
C TRP A 41 -20.18 -0.45 -9.21
N SER A 42 -20.09 -1.66 -8.63
CA SER A 42 -20.77 -2.84 -9.16
C SER A 42 -22.28 -2.68 -9.11
N GLN A 43 -22.82 -2.11 -8.03
CA GLN A 43 -24.22 -1.78 -7.91
C GLN A 43 -24.66 -0.80 -9.00
N MET A 44 -24.01 0.36 -9.12
CA MET A 44 -24.36 1.37 -10.13
C MET A 44 -24.22 0.83 -11.57
N TRP A 45 -23.23 -0.02 -11.82
CA TRP A 45 -23.08 -0.67 -13.12
C TRP A 45 -24.19 -1.68 -13.38
N ASN A 46 -24.64 -2.42 -12.36
CA ASN A 46 -25.79 -3.31 -12.49
C ASN A 46 -27.06 -2.53 -12.82
N ASP A 47 -27.29 -1.40 -12.15
CA ASP A 47 -28.44 -0.53 -12.42
C ASP A 47 -28.42 -0.03 -13.88
N LYS A 48 -27.25 0.42 -14.37
CA LYS A 48 -27.11 0.82 -15.78
C LYS A 48 -27.34 -0.35 -16.75
N LYS A 49 -26.90 -1.56 -16.42
CA LYS A 49 -27.16 -2.72 -17.27
C LYS A 49 -28.66 -3.02 -17.37
N ILE A 50 -29.40 -2.88 -16.27
CA ILE A 50 -30.85 -3.05 -16.27
C ILE A 50 -31.51 -2.01 -17.18
N GLU A 51 -31.13 -0.73 -17.04
CA GLU A 51 -31.61 0.35 -17.93
C GLU A 51 -31.38 0.03 -19.41
N LEU A 52 -30.16 -0.42 -19.77
CA LEU A 52 -29.84 -0.79 -21.16
C LEU A 52 -30.66 -2.00 -21.66
N ILE A 53 -31.00 -2.94 -20.77
CA ILE A 53 -31.85 -4.08 -21.12
C ILE A 53 -33.28 -3.61 -21.38
N GLU A 54 -33.82 -2.77 -20.51
CA GLU A 54 -35.17 -2.20 -20.62
C GLU A 54 -35.33 -1.36 -21.90
N ASP A 55 -34.31 -0.59 -22.25
CA ASP A 55 -34.28 0.24 -23.45
C ASP A 55 -33.94 -0.52 -24.75
N ASN A 56 -33.74 -1.85 -24.67
CA ASN A 56 -33.27 -2.68 -25.78
C ASN A 56 -31.97 -2.16 -26.44
N GLU A 57 -31.09 -1.54 -25.65
CA GLU A 57 -29.82 -1.00 -26.10
C GLU A 57 -28.75 -2.10 -26.21
N TRP A 58 -28.94 -2.95 -27.22
CA TRP A 58 -28.03 -4.03 -27.57
C TRP A 58 -26.95 -3.56 -28.54
N GLN A 59 -25.79 -4.19 -28.45
CA GLN A 59 -24.73 -4.02 -29.43
C GLN A 59 -25.14 -4.75 -30.72
N ASN A 60 -25.81 -4.01 -31.61
CA ASN A 60 -26.35 -4.48 -32.89
C ASN A 60 -25.25 -4.72 -33.94
N LYS A 61 -24.28 -5.57 -33.63
CA LYS A 61 -23.34 -6.11 -34.59
C LYS A 61 -23.78 -7.52 -34.96
N VAL A 62 -24.30 -7.67 -36.18
CA VAL A 62 -24.58 -8.97 -36.79
C VAL A 62 -23.25 -9.68 -37.00
N ARG A 63 -23.13 -10.90 -36.49
CA ARG A 63 -21.95 -11.75 -36.70
C ARG A 63 -21.91 -12.25 -38.14
N LYS A 64 -20.76 -12.80 -38.56
CA LYS A 64 -20.57 -13.34 -39.92
C LYS A 64 -21.56 -14.46 -40.28
N ASP A 65 -22.10 -15.14 -39.27
CA ASP A 65 -23.09 -16.23 -39.38
C ASP A 65 -24.55 -15.74 -39.30
N GLY A 66 -24.79 -14.43 -39.26
CA GLY A 66 -26.14 -13.85 -39.13
C GLY A 66 -26.68 -13.81 -37.70
N SER A 67 -25.95 -14.33 -36.71
CA SER A 67 -26.39 -14.32 -35.30
C SER A 67 -26.10 -12.99 -34.60
N TYR A 68 -26.88 -12.67 -33.57
CA TYR A 68 -26.69 -11.49 -32.73
C TYR A 68 -25.78 -11.79 -31.54
N SER A 69 -24.97 -10.82 -31.13
CA SER A 69 -24.02 -11.00 -30.04
C SER A 69 -24.64 -11.10 -28.64
N GLY A 70 -25.88 -10.62 -28.44
CA GLY A 70 -26.52 -10.50 -27.12
C GLY A 70 -25.76 -9.61 -26.12
N LYS A 71 -24.78 -8.82 -26.58
CA LYS A 71 -24.00 -7.92 -25.72
C LYS A 71 -24.73 -6.60 -25.57
N LEU A 72 -24.72 -6.01 -24.38
CA LEU A 72 -25.21 -4.65 -24.18
C LEU A 72 -24.33 -3.63 -24.90
N LYS A 73 -24.95 -2.55 -25.36
CA LYS A 73 -24.24 -1.42 -25.96
C LYS A 73 -23.30 -0.80 -24.94
N ASN A 74 -22.09 -0.45 -25.38
CA ASN A 74 -21.11 0.19 -24.53
C ASN A 74 -21.50 1.68 -24.32
N PRO A 75 -21.73 2.14 -23.08
CA PRO A 75 -22.07 3.54 -22.78
C PRO A 75 -20.96 4.56 -23.08
N GLY A 76 -19.73 4.09 -23.31
CA GLY A 76 -18.57 4.91 -23.65
C GLY A 76 -17.75 5.36 -22.44
N LYS A 77 -16.57 5.94 -22.73
CA LYS A 77 -15.57 6.31 -21.71
C LYS A 77 -16.09 7.31 -20.67
N ARG A 78 -16.82 8.33 -21.13
CA ARG A 78 -17.36 9.40 -20.25
C ARG A 78 -18.22 8.81 -19.14
N PHE A 79 -19.13 7.91 -19.49
CA PHE A 79 -19.98 7.21 -18.53
C PHE A 79 -19.15 6.50 -17.45
N PHE A 80 -18.13 5.72 -17.83
CA PHE A 80 -17.33 4.99 -16.84
C PHE A 80 -16.46 5.90 -15.96
N LEU A 81 -16.00 7.04 -16.48
CA LEU A 81 -15.29 8.04 -15.68
C LEU A 81 -16.23 8.73 -14.68
N ASP A 82 -17.45 9.07 -15.12
CA ASP A 82 -18.48 9.64 -14.25
C ASP A 82 -18.94 8.64 -13.18
N LEU A 83 -19.08 7.36 -13.55
CA LEU A 83 -19.37 6.24 -12.65
C LEU A 83 -18.27 6.11 -11.58
N ALA A 84 -17.00 6.17 -11.98
CA ALA A 84 -15.86 6.13 -11.07
C ALA A 84 -15.93 7.24 -10.03
N ALA A 85 -16.09 8.48 -10.50
CA ALA A 85 -16.15 9.65 -9.64
C ALA A 85 -17.33 9.58 -8.68
N THR A 86 -18.49 9.11 -9.15
CA THR A 86 -19.71 8.98 -8.34
C THR A 86 -19.55 7.91 -7.27
N ALA A 87 -19.01 6.73 -7.62
CA ALA A 87 -18.75 5.67 -6.66
C ALA A 87 -17.79 6.11 -5.54
N VAL A 88 -16.71 6.82 -5.90
CA VAL A 88 -15.77 7.38 -4.91
C VAL A 88 -16.44 8.42 -4.01
N LYS A 89 -17.24 9.34 -4.59
CA LYS A 89 -17.99 10.35 -3.82
C LYS A 89 -18.94 9.71 -2.82
N GLU A 90 -19.69 8.69 -3.24
CA GLU A 90 -20.62 7.99 -2.37
C GLU A 90 -19.90 7.29 -1.22
N VAL A 91 -18.81 6.54 -1.50
CA VAL A 91 -18.03 5.88 -0.45
C VAL A 91 -17.42 6.89 0.50
N ASN A 92 -16.95 8.04 0.01
CA ASN A 92 -16.40 9.09 0.86
C ASN A 92 -17.45 9.71 1.80
N ALA A 93 -18.73 9.72 1.39
CA ALA A 93 -19.85 10.17 2.22
C ALA A 93 -20.32 9.12 3.25
N LYS A 94 -19.96 7.83 3.08
CA LYS A 94 -20.35 6.76 4.02
C LYS A 94 -19.67 6.93 5.38
N ARG A 95 -20.45 6.65 6.41
CA ARG A 95 -20.02 6.63 7.81
C ARG A 95 -20.31 5.27 8.41
N ASP A 96 -19.51 4.87 9.38
CA ASP A 96 -19.80 3.68 10.18
C ASP A 96 -20.77 3.99 11.32
N GLN A 97 -21.09 2.97 12.12
CA GLN A 97 -22.02 3.08 13.25
C GLN A 97 -21.57 4.12 14.29
N ASN A 98 -20.28 4.47 14.32
CA ASN A 98 -19.71 5.45 15.24
C ASN A 98 -19.60 6.85 14.60
N GLY A 99 -20.17 7.05 13.40
CA GLY A 99 -20.12 8.32 12.67
C GLY A 99 -18.78 8.61 11.98
N ILE A 100 -17.83 7.68 12.01
CA ILE A 100 -16.51 7.85 11.39
C ILE A 100 -16.66 7.65 9.87
N ASN A 101 -16.21 8.61 9.08
CA ASN A 101 -16.25 8.46 7.62
C ASN A 101 -15.28 7.35 7.17
N TYR A 102 -15.64 6.68 6.08
CA TYR A 102 -14.87 5.53 5.61
C TYR A 102 -13.45 5.89 5.20
N ALA A 103 -13.21 7.10 4.68
CA ALA A 103 -11.87 7.58 4.39
C ALA A 103 -10.99 7.67 5.66
N ARG A 104 -11.48 8.30 6.74
CA ARG A 104 -10.73 8.35 8.02
C ARG A 104 -10.54 6.96 8.59
N LYS A 105 -11.56 6.10 8.53
CA LYS A 105 -11.44 4.71 8.97
C LYS A 105 -10.39 3.94 8.20
N ALA A 106 -10.28 4.14 6.89
CA ALA A 106 -9.23 3.56 6.07
C ALA A 106 -7.86 4.10 6.49
N MET A 107 -7.71 5.41 6.66
CA MET A 107 -6.45 6.01 7.12
C MET A 107 -6.02 5.46 8.49
N MET A 108 -6.94 5.31 9.44
CA MET A 108 -6.68 4.68 10.74
C MET A 108 -6.21 3.23 10.58
N ARG A 109 -6.87 2.44 9.71
CA ARG A 109 -6.45 1.05 9.44
C ARG A 109 -5.10 0.96 8.73
N CYS A 110 -4.75 1.97 7.92
CA CYS A 110 -3.48 2.06 7.20
C CYS A 110 -2.31 2.57 8.06
N GLY A 111 -2.50 2.93 9.34
CA GLY A 111 -1.41 3.54 10.11
C GLY A 111 -1.21 5.04 9.84
N LEU A 112 -2.10 5.68 9.08
CA LEU A 112 -1.94 7.05 8.56
C LEU A 112 -2.70 8.12 9.38
N SER A 113 -3.54 7.73 10.34
CA SER A 113 -4.33 8.67 11.15
C SER A 113 -4.61 8.13 12.54
N LEU A 114 -4.57 9.03 13.54
CA LEU A 114 -4.89 8.72 14.94
C LEU A 114 -6.38 8.38 15.12
N SER A 115 -6.69 7.69 16.22
CA SER A 115 -8.06 7.42 16.65
C SER A 115 -8.85 8.70 16.96
N VAL A 116 -10.15 8.54 17.25
CA VAL A 116 -11.03 9.65 17.66
C VAL A 116 -10.54 10.32 18.95
N ASP A 117 -9.94 9.54 19.85
CA ASP A 117 -9.32 9.99 21.11
C ASP A 117 -7.87 10.46 20.95
N GLY A 118 -7.36 10.57 19.71
CA GLY A 118 -6.00 11.06 19.44
C GLY A 118 -4.88 10.08 19.77
N THR A 119 -5.20 8.82 20.13
CA THR A 119 -4.22 7.79 20.45
C THR A 119 -4.17 6.69 19.37
N TRP A 120 -3.01 6.04 19.24
CA TRP A 120 -2.90 4.78 18.51
C TRP A 120 -3.20 3.62 19.44
N ARG A 121 -4.05 2.69 19.00
CA ARG A 121 -4.40 1.47 19.74
C ARG A 121 -4.21 0.27 18.84
N THR A 122 -3.66 -0.81 19.39
CA THR A 122 -3.44 -2.07 18.66
C THR A 122 -4.73 -2.66 18.10
N THR A 123 -5.87 -2.42 18.75
CA THR A 123 -7.22 -2.83 18.29
C THR A 123 -7.60 -2.29 16.92
N GLN A 124 -6.88 -1.29 16.41
CA GLN A 124 -7.09 -0.73 15.07
C GLN A 124 -6.42 -1.56 13.97
N LEU A 125 -5.53 -2.47 14.34
CA LEU A 125 -4.86 -3.38 13.42
C LEU A 125 -5.80 -4.50 12.96
N PHE A 126 -5.49 -5.10 11.83
CA PHE A 126 -6.24 -6.27 11.34
C PHE A 126 -6.12 -7.47 12.28
N PRO A 127 -7.11 -8.39 12.30
CA PRO A 127 -7.12 -9.56 13.19
C PRO A 127 -5.82 -10.38 13.13
N HIS A 128 -5.24 -10.58 11.95
CA HIS A 128 -3.99 -11.34 11.82
C HIS A 128 -2.78 -10.60 12.43
N LEU A 129 -2.73 -9.27 12.38
CA LEU A 129 -1.69 -8.49 13.07
C LEU A 129 -1.87 -8.53 14.58
N LEU A 130 -3.13 -8.52 15.04
CA LEU A 130 -3.45 -8.74 16.45
C LEU A 130 -3.01 -10.15 16.90
N GLU A 131 -3.15 -11.18 16.05
CA GLU A 131 -2.64 -12.53 16.34
C GLU A 131 -1.12 -12.57 16.47
N ILE A 132 -0.38 -11.82 15.63
CA ILE A 132 1.07 -11.71 15.75
C ILE A 132 1.45 -11.05 17.08
N ILE A 133 0.76 -9.97 17.47
CA ILE A 133 0.97 -9.31 18.78
C ILE A 133 0.68 -10.29 19.93
N LYS A 134 -0.40 -11.06 19.84
CA LYS A 134 -0.74 -12.10 20.83
C LYS A 134 0.35 -13.17 20.92
N LYS A 135 0.98 -13.52 19.79
CA LYS A 135 2.02 -14.54 19.73
C LYS A 135 3.37 -14.04 20.26
N TYR A 136 3.66 -12.75 20.16
CA TYR A 136 4.92 -12.14 20.58
C TYR A 136 4.71 -10.87 21.42
N PRO A 137 4.11 -10.98 22.62
CA PRO A 137 3.77 -9.81 23.43
C PRO A 137 4.99 -9.08 23.99
N GLU A 138 6.05 -9.81 24.36
CA GLU A 138 7.28 -9.19 24.91
C GLU A 138 8.07 -8.41 23.86
N GLU A 139 8.16 -8.95 22.64
CA GLU A 139 8.78 -8.25 21.51
C GLU A 139 7.98 -7.00 21.13
N PHE A 140 6.64 -7.08 21.22
CA PHE A 140 5.77 -5.95 20.97
C PHE A 140 5.87 -4.86 22.05
N ALA A 141 6.06 -5.23 23.31
CA ALA A 141 6.26 -4.30 24.42
C ALA A 141 7.63 -3.61 24.40
N GLY A 142 8.54 -4.07 23.52
CA GLY A 142 9.92 -3.62 23.45
C GLY A 142 10.71 -4.18 24.63
N LYS A 143 11.29 -5.37 24.46
CA LYS A 143 12.29 -5.86 25.41
C LYS A 143 13.39 -4.81 25.57
N ALA A 144 13.59 -4.35 26.79
CA ALA A 144 14.75 -3.54 27.13
C ALA A 144 15.99 -4.37 26.77
N SER A 145 16.79 -3.88 25.83
CA SER A 145 18.08 -4.47 25.49
C SER A 145 18.92 -4.57 26.76
N THR A 146 19.03 -5.76 27.33
CA THR A 146 20.08 -6.08 28.31
C THR A 146 21.39 -6.23 27.54
N THR A 147 22.00 -5.11 27.20
CA THR A 147 23.45 -5.02 27.07
C THR A 147 23.97 -4.59 28.44
N ASP A 148 24.67 -5.51 29.11
CA ASP A 148 25.86 -5.27 29.94
C ASP A 148 25.93 -6.28 31.09
N THR A 149 26.77 -7.31 30.92
CA THR A 149 27.71 -7.72 31.98
C THR A 149 28.97 -8.25 31.31
N VAL A 150 30.04 -7.50 31.56
CA VAL A 150 31.46 -7.77 31.33
C VAL A 150 31.87 -9.10 31.97
N ALA A 151 32.67 -9.88 31.25
CA ALA A 151 33.66 -10.77 31.85
C ALA A 151 34.93 -10.67 31.00
N ASP A 152 35.81 -9.76 31.43
CA ASP A 152 37.23 -9.80 31.11
C ASP A 152 37.78 -11.15 31.56
N GLU A 153 38.42 -11.92 30.68
CA GLU A 153 39.71 -12.59 30.88
C GLU A 153 40.21 -13.05 29.49
N GLU A 154 41.28 -12.44 28.99
CA GLU A 154 42.53 -13.14 28.62
C GLU A 154 43.53 -12.12 28.04
N GLU A 155 44.59 -11.88 28.80
CA GLU A 155 45.82 -11.24 28.36
C GLU A 155 46.75 -12.33 27.81
N VAL A 156 47.16 -12.26 26.53
CA VAL A 156 48.51 -12.69 26.12
C VAL A 156 49.04 -11.82 24.97
N ASP A 157 50.20 -11.27 25.27
CA ASP A 157 51.20 -10.47 24.55
C ASP A 157 51.67 -11.03 23.18
N SER A 158 51.94 -10.15 22.20
CA SER A 158 53.20 -10.12 21.41
C SER A 158 53.16 -9.13 20.21
N VAL A 159 54.01 -8.11 20.34
CA VAL A 159 54.89 -7.42 19.36
C VAL A 159 54.80 -7.82 17.87
N ASP A 160 54.61 -6.86 16.96
CA ASP A 160 55.69 -6.38 16.06
C ASP A 160 55.27 -5.30 15.05
N GLU A 161 56.30 -4.55 14.65
CA GLU A 161 56.37 -3.25 14.00
C GLU A 161 55.85 -3.15 12.56
N ALA A 162 55.69 -1.86 12.18
CA ALA A 162 56.20 -1.24 10.94
C ALA A 162 55.16 -0.79 9.90
N HIS A 163 55.17 0.54 9.71
CA HIS A 163 55.37 1.26 8.45
C HIS A 163 54.45 0.94 7.24
N GLU A 164 54.03 1.86 6.39
CA GLU A 164 54.07 3.32 6.27
C GLU A 164 53.39 3.58 4.89
N GLU A 165 52.85 4.78 4.70
CA GLU A 165 52.57 5.41 3.39
C GLU A 165 51.40 4.80 2.56
N ASN A 166 50.59 5.55 1.79
CA ASN A 166 50.69 6.94 1.38
C ASN A 166 49.36 7.46 0.82
N GLU A 167 49.19 8.78 0.94
CA GLU A 167 48.58 9.75 0.01
C GLU A 167 47.18 9.48 -0.60
N MET A 168 46.15 10.25 -0.23
CA MET A 168 45.86 11.62 -0.70
C MET A 168 45.87 11.79 -2.23
N ALA A 169 44.71 12.07 -2.83
CA ALA A 169 44.46 13.34 -3.57
C ALA A 169 43.09 13.35 -4.28
N ILE A 170 42.07 14.01 -3.72
CA ILE A 170 41.46 15.34 -4.06
C ILE A 170 40.64 15.42 -5.39
N PRO A 171 39.74 16.43 -5.59
CA PRO A 171 38.33 16.21 -5.87
C PRO A 171 37.91 16.80 -7.24
N GLY A 172 36.63 16.68 -7.62
CA GLY A 172 36.14 17.40 -8.81
C GLY A 172 34.65 17.24 -9.07
N VAL A 173 33.84 18.04 -8.40
CA VAL A 173 32.44 18.30 -8.80
C VAL A 173 32.46 19.33 -9.92
N ILE A 174 31.99 18.98 -11.13
CA ILE A 174 31.23 19.90 -12.00
C ILE A 174 30.19 19.10 -12.81
N ASN A 175 28.92 19.42 -12.59
CA ASN A 175 27.76 19.05 -13.41
C ASN A 175 27.75 19.83 -14.73
N ARG A 176 27.32 19.22 -15.85
CA ARG A 176 26.06 19.59 -16.56
C ARG A 176 25.87 18.87 -17.91
N ALA A 177 24.63 18.38 -18.07
CA ALA A 177 23.73 18.53 -19.21
C ALA A 177 23.99 17.75 -20.52
N GLY A 178 23.08 16.81 -20.79
CA GLY A 178 22.19 16.79 -21.97
C GLY A 178 22.78 16.48 -23.34
N ASN A 179 22.49 15.31 -23.90
CA ASN A 179 21.48 15.12 -24.96
C ASN A 179 21.46 13.68 -25.50
N GLU A 180 20.26 13.32 -25.98
CA GLU A 180 19.86 12.27 -26.92
C GLU A 180 20.96 11.57 -27.76
N VAL A 181 20.82 10.24 -27.92
CA VAL A 181 21.05 9.57 -29.20
C VAL A 181 20.05 8.40 -29.38
N LEU A 182 19.25 8.49 -30.45
CA LEU A 182 18.59 7.40 -31.16
C LEU A 182 19.61 6.42 -31.74
N VAL A 183 19.41 5.11 -31.57
CA VAL A 183 19.38 4.09 -32.64
C VAL A 183 18.46 2.95 -32.19
#